data_AF-A0AB38CZV5-F1
#
_entry.id   AF-A0AB38CZV5-F1
#
_cell.length_a   1.000
_cell.length_b   1.000
_cell.length_c   1.000
_cell.angle_alpha   90.00
_cell.angle_beta   90.00
_cell.angle_gamma   90.00
#
_symmetry.space_group_name_H-M   'P 1'
#
loop_
_entity.id
_entity.type
_entity.pdbx_description
1 polymer ?
#
loop_
_entity_poly.entity_id
_entity_poly.type
_entity_poly.pdbx_seq_one_letter_code
_entity_poly.pdbx_strand_id
1 'polypeptide(L)'
;MSGDENVLKVDLAALGKLGPHLRMLADQLTQSTAASVAAPAGADPGLAALYGVSKAIADVKRIGAARLNAIADFADEAQQAFAITESSLAAGYGNLPSIYQSPKRA
;
A
#
# COMPACT_ATOMS: atom_id res chain seq x y z
N MET A 1 15.96 -25.77 2.31
CA MET A 1 15.41 -24.40 2.40
C MET A 1 14.21 -24.14 1.48
N SER A 2 13.51 -25.16 0.97
CA SER A 2 12.40 -24.98 0.00
C SER A 2 11.11 -24.34 0.57
N GLY A 3 10.98 -24.21 1.89
CA GLY A 3 9.80 -23.61 2.52
C GLY A 3 9.77 -22.08 2.42
N ASP A 4 10.91 -21.44 2.66
CA ASP A 4 11.03 -19.97 2.76
C ASP A 4 10.86 -19.27 1.40
N GLU A 5 11.40 -19.86 0.34
CA GLU A 5 11.34 -19.31 -1.02
C GLU A 5 9.89 -19.30 -1.57
N ASN A 6 9.07 -20.26 -1.13
CA ASN A 6 7.65 -20.29 -1.46
C ASN A 6 6.87 -19.21 -0.68
N VAL A 7 7.26 -18.91 0.56
CA VAL A 7 6.64 -17.85 1.37
C VAL A 7 6.93 -16.49 0.76
N LEU A 8 8.20 -16.19 0.44
CA LEU A 8 8.58 -14.92 -0.15
C LEU A 8 7.87 -14.66 -1.49
N LYS A 9 7.76 -15.67 -2.36
CA LYS A 9 7.03 -15.55 -3.64
C LYS A 9 5.55 -15.23 -3.44
N VAL A 10 4.92 -15.86 -2.45
CA VAL A 10 3.52 -15.59 -2.09
C VAL A 10 3.37 -14.17 -1.56
N ASP A 11 4.26 -13.72 -0.68
CA ASP A 11 4.23 -12.37 -0.11
C ASP A 11 4.47 -11.28 -1.16
N LEU A 12 5.42 -11.49 -2.07
CA LEU A 12 5.65 -10.58 -3.21
C LEU A 12 4.42 -10.47 -4.12
N ALA A 13 3.73 -11.58 -4.37
CA ALA A 13 2.50 -11.58 -5.14
C ALA A 13 1.34 -10.88 -4.40
N ALA A 14 1.32 -10.94 -3.07
CA ALA A 14 0.35 -10.22 -2.25
C ALA A 14 0.63 -8.71 -2.26
N LEU A 15 1.89 -8.31 -2.07
CA LEU A 15 2.32 -6.90 -2.12
C LEU A 15 2.00 -6.27 -3.49
N GLY A 16 2.26 -7.01 -4.59
CA GLY A 16 1.95 -6.52 -5.95
C GLY A 16 0.44 -6.36 -6.24
N LYS A 17 -0.43 -6.96 -5.43
CA LYS A 17 -1.89 -6.74 -5.50
C LYS A 17 -2.35 -5.62 -4.57
N LEU A 18 -1.62 -5.38 -3.48
CA LEU A 18 -2.01 -4.44 -2.44
C LEU A 18 -2.00 -3.00 -2.96
N GLY A 19 -0.92 -2.57 -3.65
CA GLY A 19 -0.79 -1.21 -4.19
C GLY A 19 -1.99 -0.79 -5.06
N PRO A 20 -2.34 -1.53 -6.13
CA PRO A 20 -3.50 -1.24 -6.97
C PRO A 20 -4.83 -1.21 -6.22
N HIS A 21 -5.05 -2.13 -5.28
CA HIS A 21 -6.28 -2.16 -4.48
C HIS A 21 -6.41 -0.94 -3.56
N LEU A 22 -5.33 -0.53 -2.89
CA LEU A 22 -5.35 0.62 -1.99
C LEU A 22 -5.58 1.93 -2.76
N ARG A 23 -4.98 2.08 -3.95
CA ARG A 23 -5.21 3.24 -4.83
C ARG A 23 -6.66 3.30 -5.32
N MET A 24 -7.25 2.17 -5.69
CA MET A 24 -8.68 2.09 -6.05
C MET A 24 -9.57 2.56 -4.89
N LEU A 25 -9.29 2.12 -3.65
CA LEU A 25 -10.04 2.56 -2.48
C LEU A 25 -9.84 4.06 -2.18
N ALA A 26 -8.63 4.57 -2.37
CA ALA A 26 -8.32 6.00 -2.22
C ALA A 26 -9.10 6.86 -3.22
N ASP A 27 -9.21 6.40 -4.48
CA ASP A 27 -9.98 7.07 -5.52
C ASP A 27 -11.47 7.08 -5.18
N GLN A 28 -12.02 5.95 -4.74
CA GLN A 28 -13.42 5.85 -4.29
C GLN A 28 -13.71 6.80 -3.12
N LEU A 29 -12.81 6.87 -2.13
CA LEU A 29 -12.90 7.82 -1.01
C LEU A 29 -12.90 9.26 -1.49
N THR A 30 -11.98 9.61 -2.40
CA THR A 30 -11.85 10.94 -2.97
C THR A 30 -13.09 11.35 -3.76
N GLN A 31 -13.60 10.47 -4.62
CA GLN A 31 -14.84 10.70 -5.39
C GLN A 31 -16.05 10.87 -4.46
N SER A 32 -16.16 10.06 -3.40
CA SER A 32 -17.23 10.17 -2.41
C SER A 32 -17.16 11.44 -1.54
N THR A 33 -16.08 12.21 -1.66
CA THR A 33 -15.86 13.47 -0.93
C THR A 33 -16.29 14.70 -1.74
N ALA A 34 -16.63 14.54 -3.02
CA ALA A 34 -16.85 15.62 -4.00
C ALA A 34 -18.10 16.51 -3.79
N ALA A 35 -18.63 16.63 -2.58
CA ALA A 35 -19.71 17.57 -2.27
C ALA A 35 -19.26 18.52 -1.14
N SER A 36 -18.39 19.50 -1.45
CA SER A 36 -18.22 20.65 -0.58
C SER A 36 -19.34 21.65 -0.86
N VAL A 37 -20.43 21.55 -0.12
CA VAL A 37 -21.39 22.66 0.01
C VAL A 37 -20.64 23.80 0.71
N ALA A 38 -20.82 25.06 0.32
CA ALA A 38 -20.30 26.18 1.08
C ALA A 38 -21.14 26.39 2.34
N ALA A 39 -20.54 26.87 3.43
CA ALA A 39 -21.30 27.20 4.64
C ALA A 39 -22.38 28.23 4.28
N PRO A 40 -23.66 28.00 4.61
CA PRO A 40 -24.70 29.00 4.35
C PRO A 40 -24.40 30.25 5.17
N ALA A 41 -24.26 31.40 4.51
CA ALA A 41 -24.04 32.67 5.20
C ALA A 41 -25.28 32.99 6.06
N GLY A 42 -25.06 33.28 7.35
CA GLY A 42 -26.17 33.55 8.28
C GLY A 42 -26.94 32.29 8.74
N ALA A 43 -26.35 31.09 8.61
CA ALA A 43 -26.93 29.86 9.15
C ALA A 43 -27.21 29.97 10.66
N ASP A 44 -28.34 29.41 11.10
CA ASP A 44 -28.60 29.22 12.53
C ASP A 44 -27.57 28.25 13.15
N PRO A 45 -27.39 28.28 14.49
CA PRO A 45 -26.39 27.44 15.15
C PRO A 45 -26.52 25.93 14.89
N GLY A 46 -27.74 25.42 14.69
CA GLY A 46 -27.98 24.01 14.38
C GLY A 46 -27.50 23.64 12.98
N LEU A 47 -27.82 24.47 11.99
CA LEU A 47 -27.34 24.30 10.61
C LEU A 47 -25.82 24.46 10.50
N ALA A 48 -25.23 25.41 11.25
CA ALA A 48 -23.78 25.58 11.33
C ALA A 48 -23.08 24.34 11.92
N ALA A 49 -23.67 23.69 12.92
CA ALA A 49 -23.14 22.46 13.51
C ALA A 49 -23.17 21.30 12.50
N LEU A 50 -24.27 21.10 11.78
CA LEU A 50 -24.38 20.08 10.72
C LEU A 50 -23.36 20.29 9.60
N TYR A 51 -23.11 21.55 9.23
CA TYR A 51 -22.06 21.90 8.29
C TYR A 51 -20.67 21.54 8.82
N GLY A 52 -20.39 21.86 10.09
CA GLY A 52 -19.13 21.50 10.76
C GLY A 52 -18.87 19.99 10.74
N VAL A 53 -19.90 19.18 11.04
CA VAL A 53 -19.81 17.71 10.97
C VAL A 53 -19.54 17.23 9.54
N SER A 54 -20.26 17.78 8.55
CA SER A 54 -20.09 17.43 7.15
C SER A 54 -18.68 17.72 6.64
N LYS A 55 -18.12 18.88 7.03
CA LYS A 55 -16.73 19.24 6.75
C LYS A 55 -15.75 18.28 7.42
N ALA A 56 -15.94 17.96 8.69
CA ALA A 56 -15.07 17.02 9.41
C ALA A 56 -15.05 15.63 8.74
N ILE A 57 -16.22 15.13 8.30
CA ILE A 57 -16.31 13.87 7.54
C ILE A 57 -15.52 13.96 6.24
N ALA A 58 -15.66 15.05 5.48
CA ALA A 58 -14.91 15.24 4.24
C ALA A 58 -13.39 15.28 4.49
N ASP A 59 -12.94 15.95 5.55
CA ASP A 59 -11.52 16.01 5.91
C ASP A 59 -10.97 14.64 6.32
N VAL A 60 -11.72 13.86 7.10
CA VAL A 60 -11.34 12.47 7.44
C VAL A 60 -11.22 11.61 6.18
N LYS A 61 -12.15 11.73 5.23
CA LYS A 61 -12.08 11.00 3.95
C LYS A 61 -10.83 11.37 3.14
N ARG A 62 -10.47 12.66 3.06
CA ARG A 62 -9.24 13.11 2.39
C ARG A 62 -7.99 12.53 3.05
N ILE A 63 -7.92 12.57 4.37
CA ILE A 63 -6.81 11.98 5.13
C ILE A 63 -6.73 10.48 4.91
N GLY A 64 -7.88 9.79 4.90
CA GLY A 64 -7.97 8.36 4.60
C GLY A 64 -7.42 8.01 3.23
N ALA A 65 -7.86 8.73 2.18
CA ALA A 65 -7.36 8.54 0.81
C ALA A 65 -5.84 8.77 0.72
N ALA A 66 -5.33 9.84 1.33
CA ALA A 66 -3.89 10.13 1.34
C ALA A 66 -3.07 9.02 2.02
N ARG A 67 -3.58 8.45 3.13
CA ARG A 67 -2.92 7.35 3.83
C ARG A 67 -2.93 6.06 3.02
N LEU A 68 -4.03 5.76 2.33
CA LEU A 68 -4.11 4.59 1.45
C LEU A 68 -3.08 4.67 0.32
N ASN A 69 -2.91 5.84 -0.29
CA ASN A 69 -1.87 6.06 -1.30
C ASN A 69 -0.45 5.89 -0.73
N ALA A 70 -0.18 6.45 0.45
CA ALA A 70 1.14 6.29 1.09
C ALA A 70 1.47 4.81 1.41
N ILE A 71 0.47 4.03 1.85
CA ILE A 71 0.66 2.59 2.09
C ILE A 71 0.85 1.84 0.76
N ALA A 72 0.16 2.24 -0.31
CA ALA A 72 0.35 1.66 -1.63
C ALA A 72 1.79 1.89 -2.13
N ASP A 73 2.32 3.11 -1.99
CA ASP A 73 3.69 3.44 -2.38
C ASP A 73 4.71 2.62 -1.57
N PHE A 74 4.49 2.50 -0.25
CA PHE A 74 5.33 1.66 0.61
C PHE A 74 5.28 0.17 0.22
N ALA A 75 4.11 -0.34 -0.15
CA ALA A 75 3.95 -1.74 -0.58
C ALA A 75 4.70 -2.02 -1.89
N ASP A 76 4.65 -1.09 -2.85
CA ASP A 76 5.39 -1.19 -4.12
C ASP A 76 6.91 -1.15 -3.89
N GLU A 77 7.38 -0.24 -3.02
CA GLU A 77 8.78 -0.14 -2.63
C GLU A 77 9.26 -1.43 -1.94
N ALA A 78 8.49 -1.95 -0.99
CA ALA A 78 8.79 -3.19 -0.31
C ALA A 78 8.87 -4.37 -1.29
N GLN A 79 7.90 -4.50 -2.20
CA GLN A 79 7.90 -5.54 -3.24
C GLN A 79 9.18 -5.48 -4.08
N GLN A 80 9.57 -4.29 -4.52
CA GLN A 80 10.77 -4.08 -5.33
C GLN A 80 12.05 -4.42 -4.55
N ALA A 81 12.17 -3.93 -3.31
CA ALA A 81 13.34 -4.17 -2.47
C ALA A 81 13.55 -5.66 -2.17
N PHE A 82 12.47 -6.38 -1.86
CA PHE A 82 12.53 -7.82 -1.60
C PHE A 82 12.87 -8.62 -2.86
N ALA A 83 12.30 -8.28 -4.02
CA ALA A 83 12.63 -8.94 -5.29
C ALA A 83 14.11 -8.76 -5.69
N ILE A 84 14.67 -7.56 -5.48
CA ILE A 84 16.10 -7.29 -5.72
C ILE A 84 16.97 -8.10 -4.75
N THR A 85 16.56 -8.17 -3.48
CA THR A 85 17.30 -8.92 -2.46
C THR A 85 17.32 -10.42 -2.77
N GLU A 86 16.20 -11.01 -3.18
CA GLU A 86 16.13 -12.41 -3.62
C GLU A 86 17.06 -12.66 -4.82
N SER A 87 17.01 -11.80 -5.83
CA SER A 87 17.86 -11.93 -7.03
C SER A 87 19.36 -11.82 -6.70
N SER A 88 19.74 -10.89 -5.83
CA SER A 88 21.15 -10.72 -5.44
C SER A 88 21.66 -11.87 -4.58
N LEU A 89 20.81 -12.40 -3.69
CA LEU A 89 21.12 -13.59 -2.91
C LEU A 89 21.30 -14.82 -3.80
N ALA A 90 20.41 -15.04 -4.76
CA ALA A 90 20.52 -16.14 -5.72
C ALA A 90 21.81 -16.06 -6.55
N ALA A 91 22.15 -14.86 -7.04
CA ALA A 91 23.40 -14.63 -7.76
C ALA A 91 24.63 -14.87 -6.88
N GLY A 92 24.61 -14.39 -5.63
CA GLY A 92 25.65 -14.62 -4.65
C GLY A 92 25.90 -16.10 -4.38
N TYR A 93 24.84 -16.87 -4.14
CA TYR A 93 24.92 -18.33 -3.97
C TYR A 93 25.48 -19.04 -5.20
N GLY A 94 25.04 -18.65 -6.40
CA GLY A 94 25.54 -19.21 -7.66
C GLY A 94 27.04 -18.98 -7.87
N ASN A 95 27.57 -17.87 -7.33
CA ASN A 95 28.98 -17.48 -7.44
C ASN A 95 29.86 -18.00 -6.30
N LEU A 96 29.31 -18.73 -5.32
CA LEU A 96 30.12 -19.33 -4.25
C LEU A 96 31.08 -20.38 -4.82
N PRO A 97 32.34 -20.47 -4.33
CA PRO A 97 33.23 -21.58 -4.66
C PRO A 97 32.56 -22.93 -4.37
N SER A 98 32.84 -23.94 -5.20
CA SER A 98 32.17 -25.25 -5.15
C SER A 98 32.28 -25.95 -3.79
N ILE A 99 33.32 -25.66 -3.00
CA ILE A 99 33.53 -26.17 -1.64
C ILE A 99 32.45 -25.69 -0.64
N TYR A 100 31.77 -24.59 -0.95
CA TYR A 100 30.67 -24.03 -0.14
C TYR A 100 29.30 -24.31 -0.76
N GLN A 101 29.24 -24.90 -1.95
CA GLN A 101 27.99 -25.29 -2.59
C GLN A 101 27.56 -26.67 -2.08
N SER A 102 26.28 -26.83 -1.76
CA SER A 102 25.74 -28.15 -1.38
C SER A 102 25.92 -29.14 -2.54
N PRO A 103 26.32 -30.40 -2.29
CA PRO A 103 26.44 -31.40 -3.34
C PRO A 103 25.12 -31.55 -4.09
N LYS A 104 25.13 -31.42 -5.42
CA LYS A 104 23.97 -31.74 -6.24
C LYS A 104 23.68 -33.23 -6.03
N ARG A 105 22.56 -33.56 -5.37
CA ARG A 105 22.09 -34.95 -5.26
C ARG A 105 21.83 -35.47 -6.68
N ALA A 106 22.46 -36.60 -7.00
CA ALA A 106 22.31 -37.32 -8.26
C ALA A 106 20.87 -37.84 -8.46
#